data_AF-A0A5J4PGT9-F1
#
_entry.id   AF-A0A5J4PGT9-F1
#
_cell.length_a   1.000
_cell.length_b   1.000
_cell.length_c   1.000
_cell.angle_alpha   90.00
_cell.angle_beta   90.00
_cell.angle_gamma   90.00
#
_symmetry.space_group_name_H-M   'P 1'
#
loop_
_entity.id
_entity.type
_entity.pdbx_description
1 polymer ?
#
loop_
_entity_poly.entity_id
_entity_poly.type
_entity_poly.pdbx_seq_one_letter_code
_entity_poly.pdbx_strand_id
1 'polypeptide(L)'
;SKDRYFQSGEIDTKKLVPEGIAARVPYKGTLYEVIYQLSGGLRAGMGYCGAANIEKLHDAKFARITNAGITESHPHDVTITSESPNYSRPE
;
A
#
# COMPACT_ATOMS: atom_id res chain seq x y z
N SER A 1 -11.28 5.89 18.87
CA SER A 1 -10.91 4.76 19.73
C SER A 1 -11.40 4.98 21.16
N LYS A 2 -11.26 6.19 21.72
CA LYS A 2 -11.70 6.56 23.08
C LYS A 2 -13.13 6.16 23.46
N ASP A 3 -14.12 6.41 22.60
CA ASP A 3 -15.53 6.01 22.84
C ASP A 3 -15.79 4.51 22.67
N ARG A 4 -14.96 3.80 21.90
CA ARG A 4 -15.15 2.37 21.61
C ARG A 4 -14.67 1.45 22.74
N TYR A 5 -13.82 1.95 23.63
CA TYR A 5 -13.24 1.20 24.74
C TYR A 5 -13.69 1.72 26.12
N PHE A 6 -14.80 2.48 26.18
CA PHE A 6 -15.33 3.03 27.44
C PHE A 6 -14.31 3.89 28.20
N GLN A 7 -13.38 4.55 27.49
CA GLN A 7 -12.35 5.44 28.06
C GLN A 7 -12.80 6.91 28.05
N SER A 8 -14.09 7.16 27.81
CA SER A 8 -14.69 8.50 27.70
C SER A 8 -14.69 9.27 29.03
N GLY A 9 -14.63 8.59 30.17
CA GLY A 9 -14.53 9.20 31.51
C GLY A 9 -13.11 9.46 32.04
N GLU A 10 -12.06 8.97 31.36
CA GLU A 10 -10.67 9.23 31.74
C GLU A 10 -10.22 10.59 31.16
N ILE A 11 -10.03 11.56 32.06
CA ILE A 11 -9.60 12.93 31.77
C ILE A 11 -8.06 12.99 31.61
N ASP A 12 -7.34 12.01 32.17
CA ASP A 12 -5.88 11.97 32.14
C ASP A 12 -5.35 11.31 30.85
N THR A 13 -5.00 12.16 29.89
CA THR A 13 -4.34 11.76 28.63
C THR A 13 -3.05 10.94 28.81
N LYS A 14 -2.40 10.96 29.99
CA LYS A 14 -1.19 10.19 30.28
C LYS A 14 -1.42 8.69 30.46
N LYS A 15 -2.66 8.26 30.73
CA LYS A 15 -3.02 6.85 30.87
C LYS A 15 -3.39 6.17 29.54
N LEU A 16 -3.50 6.94 28.45
CA LEU A 16 -3.80 6.39 27.14
C LEU A 16 -2.52 5.85 26.51
N VAL A 17 -2.48 4.54 26.26
CA VAL A 17 -1.39 3.91 25.51
C VAL A 17 -1.68 4.10 24.01
N PRO A 18 -0.88 4.88 23.27
CA PRO A 18 -1.11 5.08 21.84
C PRO A 18 -0.65 3.84 21.05
N GLU A 19 -1.54 3.30 20.23
CA GLU A 19 -1.26 2.16 19.32
C GLU A 19 -0.91 2.62 17.88
N GLY A 20 -0.79 3.92 17.64
CA GLY A 20 -0.54 4.47 16.31
C GLY A 20 0.03 5.88 16.34
N ILE A 21 0.52 6.32 15.18
CA ILE A 21 1.08 7.67 14.96
C ILE A 21 0.10 8.55 14.18
N ALA A 22 0.22 9.87 14.33
CA ALA A 22 -0.44 10.83 13.46
C ALA A 22 0.56 11.34 12.42
N ALA A 23 0.21 11.24 11.13
CA ALA A 23 1.03 11.70 10.03
C ALA A 23 0.15 12.26 8.90
N ARG A 24 0.79 13.00 7.98
CA ARG A 24 0.16 13.50 6.76
C ARG A 24 0.60 12.68 5.56
N VAL A 25 -0.27 12.54 4.57
CA VAL A 25 0.03 11.91 3.28
C VAL A 25 -0.24 12.91 2.15
N PRO A 26 0.47 12.82 1.01
CA PRO A 26 0.21 13.67 -0.15
C PRO A 26 -1.22 13.49 -0.68
N TYR A 27 -1.78 14.54 -1.27
CA TYR A 27 -3.03 14.45 -2.01
C TYR A 27 -2.83 13.57 -3.26
N LYS A 28 -3.74 12.61 -3.48
CA LYS A 28 -3.64 11.59 -4.54
C LYS A 28 -4.69 11.73 -5.65
N GLY A 29 -5.39 12.86 -5.72
CA GLY A 29 -6.47 13.07 -6.69
C GLY A 29 -7.82 12.51 -6.20
N THR A 30 -8.65 12.09 -7.15
CA THR A 30 -9.97 11.53 -6.87
C THR A 30 -9.88 10.06 -6.48
N LEU A 31 -10.88 9.57 -5.73
CA LEU A 31 -10.98 8.15 -5.39
C LEU A 31 -11.02 7.27 -6.64
N TYR A 32 -11.71 7.72 -7.69
CA TYR A 32 -11.84 6.96 -8.94
C TYR A 32 -10.48 6.69 -9.59
N GLU A 33 -9.63 7.72 -9.70
CA GLU A 33 -8.30 7.59 -10.30
C GLU A 33 -7.40 6.60 -9.54
N VAL A 34 -7.43 6.66 -8.21
CA VAL A 34 -6.66 5.73 -7.36
C VAL A 34 -7.13 4.29 -7.55
N ILE A 35 -8.45 4.05 -7.51
CA ILE A 35 -9.01 2.70 -7.70
C ILE A 35 -8.75 2.17 -9.11
N TYR A 36 -8.80 3.04 -10.13
CA TYR A 36 -8.47 2.68 -11.50
C TYR A 36 -7.03 2.15 -11.61
N GLN A 37 -6.06 2.84 -11.03
CA GLN A 37 -4.66 2.40 -11.02
C GLN A 37 -4.46 1.09 -10.24
N LEU A 38 -5.05 0.97 -9.06
CA LEU A 38 -4.94 -0.24 -8.23
C LEU A 38 -5.55 -1.46 -8.93
N SER A 39 -6.75 -1.32 -9.49
CA SER A 39 -7.41 -2.40 -10.23
C SER A 39 -6.69 -2.74 -11.54
N GLY A 40 -6.10 -1.75 -12.22
CA GLY A 40 -5.23 -1.96 -13.37
C GLY A 40 -4.00 -2.80 -13.03
N GLY A 41 -3.31 -2.48 -11.93
CA GLY A 41 -2.17 -3.25 -11.43
C GLY A 41 -2.53 -4.70 -11.07
N LEU A 42 -3.66 -4.90 -10.38
CA LEU A 42 -4.17 -6.24 -10.07
C LEU A 42 -4.46 -7.05 -11.34
N ARG A 43 -5.14 -6.46 -12.33
CA ARG A 43 -5.45 -7.13 -13.60
C ARG A 43 -4.19 -7.49 -14.39
N ALA A 44 -3.19 -6.61 -14.41
CA ALA A 44 -1.90 -6.90 -15.03
C ALA A 44 -1.21 -8.09 -14.33
N GLY A 45 -1.19 -8.11 -12.99
CA GLY A 45 -0.69 -9.23 -12.20
C GLY A 45 -1.41 -10.55 -12.48
N MET A 46 -2.75 -10.51 -12.55
CA MET A 46 -3.57 -11.66 -12.95
C MET A 46 -3.20 -12.17 -14.35
N GLY A 47 -2.93 -11.25 -15.29
CA GLY A 47 -2.46 -11.58 -16.63
C GLY A 47 -1.13 -12.34 -16.63
N TYR A 48 -0.13 -11.86 -15.87
CA TYR A 48 1.16 -12.55 -15.73
C TYR A 48 1.02 -13.95 -15.11
N CYS A 49 0.09 -14.12 -14.17
CA CYS A 49 -0.18 -15.41 -13.53
C CYS A 49 -1.12 -16.32 -14.33
N GLY A 50 -1.67 -15.87 -15.47
CA GLY A 50 -2.68 -16.62 -16.23
C GLY A 50 -4.00 -16.85 -15.47
N ALA A 51 -4.34 -15.99 -14.51
CA ALA A 51 -5.51 -16.11 -13.66
C ALA A 51 -6.72 -15.38 -14.26
N ALA A 52 -7.75 -16.11 -14.67
CA ALA A 52 -8.97 -15.53 -15.24
C ALA A 52 -9.88 -14.84 -14.20
N ASN A 53 -9.72 -15.16 -12.92
CA ASN A 53 -10.48 -14.62 -11.80
C ASN A 53 -9.66 -14.66 -10.50
N ILE A 54 -10.22 -14.11 -9.41
CA ILE A 54 -9.52 -13.98 -8.12
C ILE A 54 -9.28 -15.35 -7.48
N GLU A 55 -10.22 -16.28 -7.63
CA GLU A 55 -10.09 -17.64 -7.13
C GLU A 55 -8.89 -18.34 -7.75
N LYS A 56 -8.67 -18.18 -9.07
CA LYS A 56 -7.47 -18.70 -9.75
C LYS A 56 -6.19 -17.95 -9.39
N LEU A 57 -6.27 -16.65 -9.06
CA LEU A 57 -5.10 -15.91 -8.62
C LEU A 57 -4.54 -16.47 -7.31
N HIS A 58 -5.39 -16.99 -6.41
CA HIS A 58 -4.94 -17.62 -5.16
C HIS A 58 -4.07 -18.86 -5.38
N ASP A 59 -4.13 -19.50 -6.54
CA ASP A 59 -3.28 -20.65 -6.88
C ASP A 59 -1.85 -20.25 -7.32
N ALA A 60 -1.61 -18.95 -7.53
CA ALA A 60 -0.34 -18.40 -7.98
C ALA A 60 0.83 -18.78 -7.06
N LYS A 61 2.04 -18.84 -7.63
CA LYS A 61 3.25 -19.24 -6.92
C LYS A 61 4.10 -18.01 -6.61
N PHE A 62 4.62 -18.00 -5.39
CA PHE A 62 5.55 -16.97 -4.94
C PHE A 62 6.97 -17.52 -4.93
N ALA A 63 7.92 -16.66 -5.31
CA ALA A 63 9.34 -16.91 -5.14
C ALA A 63 9.85 -16.06 -3.98
N ARG A 64 10.71 -16.64 -3.13
CA ARG A 64 11.39 -15.88 -2.08
C ARG A 64 12.56 -15.12 -2.70
N ILE A 65 12.58 -13.80 -2.51
CA ILE A 65 13.65 -12.92 -2.98
C ILE A 65 14.50 -12.43 -1.80
N THR A 66 15.70 -11.93 -2.10
CA THR A 66 16.59 -11.27 -1.14
C THR A 66 16.34 -9.76 -1.13
N ASN A 67 16.96 -9.03 -0.20
CA ASN A 67 16.91 -7.56 -0.21
C ASN A 67 17.47 -6.96 -1.51
N ALA A 68 18.50 -7.58 -2.10
CA ALA A 68 19.03 -7.14 -3.39
C ALA A 68 17.96 -7.27 -4.50
N GLY A 69 17.16 -8.34 -4.48
CA GLY A 69 16.02 -8.50 -5.40
C GLY A 69 14.92 -7.46 -5.20
N ILE A 70 14.72 -6.95 -3.98
CA ILE A 70 13.78 -5.85 -3.73
C ILE A 70 14.30 -4.55 -4.36
N THR A 71 15.58 -4.23 -4.16
CA THR A 71 16.22 -3.07 -4.80
C THR A 71 16.15 -3.16 -6.32
N GLU A 72 16.41 -4.34 -6.87
CA GLU A 72 16.31 -4.62 -8.31
C GLU A 72 14.85 -4.46 -8.83
N SER A 73 13.85 -4.85 -8.05
CA SER A 73 12.44 -4.79 -8.47
C SER A 73 11.90 -3.37 -8.59
N HIS A 74 12.44 -2.42 -7.82
CA HIS A 74 12.14 -1.01 -7.99
C HIS A 74 12.94 -0.43 -9.17
N PRO A 75 12.50 0.67 -9.81
CA PRO A 75 13.39 1.43 -10.67
C PRO A 75 14.71 1.66 -9.93
N HIS A 76 15.85 1.55 -10.61
CA HIS A 76 17.17 1.73 -10.03
C HIS A 76 18.11 2.26 -11.12
N ASP A 77 19.22 2.89 -10.72
CA ASP A 77 20.24 3.47 -11.62
C ASP A 77 19.72 4.52 -12.64
N VAL A 78 18.54 5.11 -12.36
CA VAL A 78 17.92 6.17 -13.17
C VAL A 78 17.30 7.26 -12.29
N THR A 79 17.28 8.49 -12.79
CA THR A 79 16.57 9.62 -12.17
C THR A 79 15.14 9.69 -12.71
N ILE A 80 14.15 9.64 -11.81
CA ILE A 80 12.74 9.83 -12.16
C ILE A 80 12.51 11.32 -12.42
N THR A 81 12.16 11.67 -13.65
CA THR A 81 11.93 13.06 -14.07
C THR A 81 10.46 13.47 -14.06
N SER A 82 9.55 12.49 -14.05
CA SER A 82 8.11 12.67 -13.95
C SER A 82 7.53 11.57 -13.06
N GLU A 83 6.62 11.93 -12.17
CA GLU A 83 5.95 10.95 -11.31
C GLU A 83 5.00 10.07 -12.12
N SER A 84 4.96 8.78 -11.77
CA SER A 84 3.97 7.84 -12.30
C SER A 84 2.71 7.87 -11.42
N PRO A 85 1.50 7.76 -12.00
CA PRO A 85 0.25 7.75 -11.22
C PRO A 85 0.14 6.57 -10.24
N ASN A 86 0.91 5.50 -10.42
CA ASN A 86 0.85 4.28 -9.62
C ASN A 86 2.16 3.94 -8.88
N TYR A 87 3.18 4.81 -8.92
CA TYR A 87 4.46 4.56 -8.27
C TYR A 87 5.02 5.84 -7.64
N SER A 88 5.28 5.78 -6.33
CA SER A 88 6.00 6.80 -5.58
C SER A 88 7.02 6.09 -4.71
N ARG A 89 8.29 6.50 -4.75
CA ARG A 89 9.24 6.04 -3.73
C ARG A 89 8.95 6.76 -2.42
N PRO A 90 8.87 6.06 -1.28
CA PRO A 90 9.09 6.70 0.00
C PRO A 90 10.54 7.19 0.00
N GLU A 91 10.74 8.49 0.21
CA GLU A 91 12.04 9.00 0.67
C GLU A 91 12.36 8.50 2.07
#